data_AF-A0A519F0P1-F1
#
_entry.id   AF-A0A519F0P1-F1
#
_cell.length_a   1.000
_cell.length_b   1.000
_cell.length_c   1.000
_cell.angle_alpha   90.00
_cell.angle_beta   90.00
_cell.angle_gamma   90.00
#
_symmetry.space_group_name_H-M   'P 1'
#
loop_
_entity.id
_entity.type
_entity.pdbx_description
1 polymer ?
#
loop_
_entity_poly.entity_id
_entity_poly.type
_entity_poly.pdbx_seq_one_letter_code
_entity_poly.pdbx_strand_id
1 'polypeptide(L)' 'MTTYLWTPPPVRSLPVRGMPVRLPVNRLFFVGRNYHAHAVEMGRPVDKSVEV' A
#
# COMPACT_ATOMS: atom_id res chain seq x y z
N MET A 1 -2.87 16.66 25.51
CA MET A 1 -3.95 15.70 25.20
C MET A 1 -4.96 16.41 24.33
N THR A 2 -5.22 15.92 23.12
CA THR A 2 -6.17 16.53 22.17
C THR A 2 -7.56 15.92 22.36
N THR A 3 -8.57 16.77 22.47
CA THR A 3 -9.98 16.35 22.53
C THR A 3 -10.53 16.26 21.11
N TYR A 4 -11.06 15.10 20.74
CA TYR A 4 -11.77 14.93 19.47
C TYR A 4 -13.21 15.42 19.58
N LEU A 5 -13.72 16.06 18.52
CA LEU A 5 -15.11 16.50 18.44
C LEU A 5 -16.10 15.31 18.33
N TRP A 6 -15.64 14.19 17.77
CA TRP A 6 -16.40 12.94 17.64
C TRP A 6 -15.46 11.73 17.77
N THR A 7 -16.04 10.55 18.00
CA THR A 7 -15.27 9.30 18.06
C THR A 7 -14.64 8.98 16.71
N PRO A 8 -13.30 8.86 16.61
CA PRO A 8 -12.65 8.53 15.35
C PRO A 8 -12.97 7.09 14.93
N PRO A 9 -12.95 6.80 13.63
CA PRO A 9 -13.11 5.43 13.14
C PRO A 9 -11.98 4.54 13.66
N PRO A 10 -12.24 3.22 13.83
CA PRO A 10 -11.23 2.29 14.29
C PRO A 10 -10.06 2.20 13.30
N VAL A 11 -8.86 1.99 13.84
CA VAL A 11 -7.63 1.86 13.06
C VAL A 11 -7.70 0.62 12.16
N ARG A 12 -7.47 0.81 10.86
CA ARG A 12 -7.35 -0.29 9.90
C ARG A 12 -6.16 -1.17 10.29
N SER A 13 -6.38 -2.48 10.41
CA SER A 13 -5.34 -3.42 10.84
C SER A 13 -5.45 -4.76 10.15
N LEU A 14 -4.31 -5.43 9.98
CA LEU A 14 -4.19 -6.75 9.37
C LEU A 14 -3.94 -7.84 10.42
N PRO A 15 -4.48 -9.06 10.25
CA PRO A 15 -4.19 -10.18 11.15
C PRO A 15 -2.75 -10.66 10.99
N VAL A 16 -2.14 -11.09 12.10
CA VAL A 16 -0.81 -11.74 12.08
C VAL A 16 -1.00 -13.26 12.13
N ARG A 17 -0.47 -13.97 11.13
CA ARG A 17 -0.62 -15.43 11.03
C ARG A 17 -0.04 -16.12 12.28
N GLY A 18 -0.85 -16.97 12.93
CA GLY A 18 -0.44 -17.73 14.12
C GLY A 18 -0.49 -16.92 15.42
N MET A 19 -0.98 -15.68 15.41
CA MET A 19 -1.11 -14.86 16.61
C MET A 19 -2.51 -14.22 16.70
N PRO A 20 -3.02 -13.96 17.92
CA PRO A 20 -4.28 -13.26 18.12
C PRO A 20 -4.17 -11.73 17.97
N VAL A 21 -2.97 -11.20 17.71
CA VAL A 21 -2.71 -9.75 17.58
C VAL A 21 -2.85 -9.26 16.14
N ARG A 22 -3.00 -7.94 15.96
CA ARG A 22 -3.18 -7.28 14.66
C ARG A 22 -2.15 -6.16 14.45
N LEU A 23 -1.71 -5.97 13.20
CA LEU A 23 -0.77 -4.91 12.80
C LEU A 23 -1.54 -3.68 12.31
N PRO A 24 -1.40 -2.49 12.92
CA PRO A 24 -2.04 -1.27 12.44
C PRO A 24 -1.36 -0.77 11.16
N VAL A 25 -2.18 -0.45 10.16
CA VAL A 25 -1.70 0.04 8.86
C VAL A 25 -1.56 1.57 8.91
N ASN A 26 -0.36 2.09 8.61
CA ASN A 26 -0.10 3.52 8.54
C ASN A 26 -0.34 4.07 7.12
N ARG A 27 0.43 3.57 6.14
CA ARG A 27 0.33 3.96 4.72
C ARG A 27 0.50 2.75 3.83
N LEU A 28 -0.16 2.77 2.67
CA LEU A 28 0.02 1.78 1.61
C LEU A 28 0.71 2.49 0.44
N PHE A 29 1.84 1.92 0.01
CA PHE A 29 2.57 2.39 -1.17
C PHE A 29 2.37 1.36 -2.28
N PHE A 30 2.04 1.84 -3.47
CA PHE A 30 1.80 1.01 -4.64
C PHE A 30 2.83 1.35 -5.70
N VAL A 31 3.55 0.34 -6.19
CA VAL A 31 4.52 0.51 -7.29
C VAL A 31 3.83 0.12 -8.59
N GLY A 32 3.65 1.09 -9.49
CA GLY A 32 3.13 0.84 -10.82
C GLY A 32 4.20 0.23 -11.73
N ARG A 33 3.76 -0.61 -12.68
CA ARG A 33 4.64 -1.16 -13.75
C ARG A 33 5.89 -1.88 -13.24
N ASN A 34 5.82 -2.47 -12.04
CA ASN A 34 6.93 -3.23 -11.44
C ASN A 34 7.26 -4.53 -12.21
N TYR A 35 6.38 -4.96 -13.12
CA TYR A 35 6.57 -6.15 -13.95
C TYR A 35 6.50 -5.80 -15.43
N HIS A 36 7.50 -6.23 -16.19
CA HIS A 36 7.69 -5.81 -17.58
C HIS A 36 6.56 -6.30 -18.48
N ALA A 37 6.17 -7.58 -18.39
CA ALA A 37 5.11 -8.14 -19.24
C ALA A 37 3.77 -7.41 -19.01
N HIS A 38 3.42 -7.16 -17.75
CA HIS A 38 2.20 -6.43 -17.41
C HIS A 38 2.24 -4.97 -17.89
N ALA A 39 3.39 -4.32 -17.84
CA ALA A 39 3.51 -2.95 -18.35
C ALA A 39 3.39 -2.88 -19.88
N VAL A 40 3.89 -3.89 -20.60
CA VAL A 40 3.73 -4.05 -22.04
C VAL A 40 2.27 -4.32 -22.41
N GLU A 41 1.58 -5.21 -21.68
CA GLU A 41 0.14 -5.49 -21.85
C GLU A 41 -0.70 -4.21 -21.72
N MET A 42 -0.32 -3.32 -20.79
CA MET A 42 -1.02 -2.05 -20.54
C MET A 42 -0.57 -0.92 -21.48
N GLY A 43 0.21 -1.21 -22.53
CA GLY A 43 0.62 -0.24 -23.57
C GLY A 43 1.62 0.81 -23.10
N ARG A 44 2.28 0.62 -21.95
CA ARG A 44 3.35 1.50 -21.44
C ARG A 44 4.61 0.69 -21.15
N PRO A 45 5.43 0.35 -22.17
CA PRO A 45 6.65 -0.43 -22.00
C PRO A 45 7.61 0.26 -21.02
N VAL A 46 8.12 -0.49 -20.04
CA VAL A 46 9.04 0.03 -19.01
C VAL A 46 10.45 -0.03 -19.56
N ASP A 47 10.94 1.11 -20.03
CA ASP A 47 12.32 1.25 -20.48
C ASP A 47 13.22 1.60 -19.28
N LYS A 48 13.91 0.60 -18.73
CA LYS A 48 14.78 0.76 -17.55
C LYS A 48 16.03 1.61 -17.82
N SER A 49 16.27 1.99 -19.08
CA SER A 49 17.44 2.76 -19.53
C SER A 49 17.21 4.28 -19.55
N VAL A 50 15.97 4.73 -19.33
CA VAL A 50 15.55 6.15 -19.49
C VAL A 50 14.84 6.70 -18.25
N GLU A 51 14.70 5.94 -17.16
CA GLU A 51 14.25 6.52 -15.89
C GLU A 51 15.42 7.28 -15.24
N VAL A 52 15.50 8.58 -15.55
CA VAL A 52 16.24 9.61 -14.78
C VAL A 52 15.43 9.99 -13.54
#